data_AF-A4YJ21-F1
#
_entry.id   AF-A4YJ21-F1
#
_cell.length_a   1.000
_cell.length_b   1.000
_cell.length_c   1.000
_cell.angle_alpha   90.00
_cell.angle_beta   90.00
_cell.angle_gamma   90.00
#
_symmetry.space_group_name_H-M   'P 1'
#
loop_
_entity.id
_entity.type
_entity.pdbx_description
1 polymer ?
#
loop_
_entity_poly.entity_id
_entity_poly.type
_entity_poly.pdbx_seq_one_letter_code
_entity_poly.pdbx_strand_id
1 'polypeptide(L)' 'MKVVAKKGSHSKVYYLRIPHDFIETFGITESDDFTLNVNFDKDGNLVLCYKRVKK' A
#
# COMPACT_ATOMS: atom_id res chain seq x y z
N MET A 1 6.93 -2.93 -25.00
CA MET A 1 5.92 -1.88 -24.71
C MET A 1 6.62 -0.69 -24.08
N LYS A 2 6.56 0.49 -24.70
CA LYS A 2 7.24 1.71 -24.23
C LYS A 2 6.25 2.49 -23.36
N VAL A 3 6.48 2.56 -22.06
CA VAL A 3 5.64 3.36 -21.15
C VAL A 3 6.03 4.83 -21.33
N VAL A 4 5.12 5.62 -21.90
CA VAL A 4 5.29 7.07 -22.07
C VAL A 4 4.64 7.75 -20.86
N ALA A 5 5.45 8.33 -19.97
CA ALA A 5 4.94 9.14 -18.87
C ALA A 5 4.39 10.47 -19.42
N LYS A 6 3.07 10.66 -19.35
CA LYS A 6 2.42 11.96 -19.63
C LYS A 6 2.70 12.92 -18.46
N LYS A 7 3.17 14.12 -18.80
CA LYS A 7 3.40 15.29 -17.93
C LYS A 7 2.21 15.49 -16.98
N GLY A 8 2.48 15.40 -15.67
CA GLY A 8 1.47 15.21 -14.63
C GLY A 8 0.55 16.42 -14.40
N SER A 9 -0.76 16.17 -14.50
CA SER A 9 -1.76 16.89 -13.72
C SER A 9 -1.52 16.56 -12.24
N HIS A 10 -1.61 17.56 -11.36
CA HIS A 10 -1.40 17.41 -9.90
C HIS A 10 -2.08 16.15 -9.38
N SER A 11 -1.27 15.12 -9.13
CA SER A 11 -1.76 13.81 -8.71
C SER A 11 -2.18 13.93 -7.25
N LYS A 12 -3.48 13.81 -6.96
CA LYS A 12 -3.98 13.80 -5.58
C LYS A 12 -3.34 12.60 -4.86
N VAL A 13 -2.73 12.86 -3.71
CA VAL A 13 -2.12 11.83 -2.87
C VAL A 13 -3.13 11.40 -1.81
N TYR A 14 -3.29 10.09 -1.65
CA TYR A 14 -4.18 9.49 -0.66
C TYR A 14 -3.36 8.57 0.24
N TYR A 15 -3.75 8.51 1.52
CA TYR A 15 -3.14 7.64 2.54
C TYR A 15 -4.21 6.78 3.20
N LEU A 16 -3.83 5.58 3.62
CA LEU A 16 -4.66 4.70 4.42
C LEU A 16 -4.12 4.67 5.85
N ARG A 17 -4.97 4.96 6.83
CA ARG A 17 -4.60 4.95 8.24
C ARG A 17 -4.60 3.50 8.75
N ILE A 18 -3.49 3.08 9.34
CA ILE A 18 -3.41 1.84 10.13
C ILE A 18 -3.94 2.15 11.54
N PRO A 19 -4.91 1.39 12.08
CA PRO A 19 -5.40 1.57 13.44
C PRO A 19 -4.27 1.41 14.49
N HIS A 20 -4.35 2.18 15.58
CA HIS A 20 -3.30 2.20 16.61
C HIS A 20 -3.06 0.82 17.25
N ASP A 21 -4.14 0.10 17.59
CA ASP A 21 -4.08 -1.23 18.20
C ASP A 21 -3.29 -2.23 17.33
N PHE A 22 -3.34 -2.09 16.00
CA PHE A 22 -2.55 -2.92 15.08
C PHE A 22 -1.07 -2.55 15.13
N ILE A 23 -0.75 -1.25 15.22
CA ILE A 23 0.63 -0.78 15.33
C ILE A 23 1.28 -1.36 16.60
N GLU A 24 0.59 -1.28 17.74
CA GLU A 24 1.08 -1.82 19.01
C GLU A 24 1.16 -3.35 18.99
N THR A 25 0.09 -4.02 18.57
CA THR A 25 0.02 -5.50 18.56
C THR A 25 1.07 -6.13 17.67
N PHE A 26 1.34 -5.53 16.50
CA PHE A 26 2.30 -6.06 15.53
C PHE A 26 3.69 -5.42 15.60
N GLY A 27 3.92 -4.50 16.55
CA GLY A 27 5.19 -3.78 16.69
C GLY A 27 5.62 -3.13 15.37
N ILE A 28 4.70 -2.40 14.74
CA ILE A 28 4.97 -1.66 13.51
C ILE A 28 5.69 -0.37 13.89
N THR A 29 6.76 -0.06 13.17
CA THR A 29 7.59 1.13 13.36
C THR A 29 7.77 1.85 12.04
N GLU A 30 8.21 3.11 12.09
CA GLU A 30 8.50 3.90 10.89
C GLU A 30 9.67 3.34 10.07
N SER A 31 10.49 2.46 10.66
CA SER A 31 11.62 1.82 9.98
C SER A 31 11.25 0.53 9.24
N ASP A 32 9.98 0.12 9.30
CA ASP A 32 9.51 -1.08 8.63
C ASP A 32 9.29 -0.89 7.12
N ASP A 33 9.83 -1.81 6.34
CA ASP A 33 9.61 -1.88 4.91
C ASP A 33 8.34 -2.69 4.61
N PHE A 34 7.44 -2.15 3.79
CA PHE A 34 6.22 -2.82 3.32
C PHE A 34 6.19 -2.92 1.80
N THR A 35 5.76 -4.07 1.28
CA THR A 35 5.45 -4.24 -0.15
C THR A 35 3.93 -4.17 -0.35
N LEU A 36 3.48 -3.29 -1.24
CA LEU A 36 2.08 -3.22 -1.69
C LEU A 36 1.85 -4.18 -2.86
N ASN A 37 0.86 -5.06 -2.72
CA ASN A 37 0.29 -5.82 -3.84
C ASN A 37 -1.15 -5.38 -4.07
N VAL A 38 -1.51 -5.14 -5.33
CA VAL A 38 -2.86 -4.76 -5.75
C VAL A 38 -3.51 -5.97 -6.40
N ASN A 39 -4.58 -6.47 -5.81
CA ASN A 39 -5.29 -7.66 -6.27
C ASN A 39 -6.80 -7.37 -6.43
N PHE A 40 -7.50 -8.27 -7.11
CA PHE A 40 -8.95 -8.35 -7.07
C PHE A 40 -9.34 -9.64 -6.35
N ASP A 41 -10.34 -9.57 -5.48
CA ASP A 41 -10.90 -10.78 -4.86
C ASP A 41 -11.80 -11.55 -5.85
N LYS A 42 -12.40 -12.65 -5.38
CA LYS A 42 -13.26 -13.51 -6.22
C LYS A 42 -14.55 -12.82 -6.68
N ASP A 43 -14.95 -11.77 -5.98
CA ASP A 43 -16.16 -10.99 -6.28
C ASP A 43 -15.82 -9.74 -7.12
N GLY A 44 -14.54 -9.56 -7.47
CA GLY A 44 -14.07 -8.43 -8.27
C GLY A 44 -13.80 -7.16 -7.47
N ASN A 45 -13.75 -7.22 -6.14
CA ASN A 45 -13.41 -6.06 -5.32
C ASN A 45 -11.90 -5.81 -5.35
N LEU A 46 -11.52 -4.54 -5.44
CA LEU A 46 -10.12 -4.12 -5.36
C LEU A 46 -9.61 -4.29 -3.92
N VAL A 47 -8.49 -4.99 -3.78
CA VAL A 47 -7.82 -5.25 -2.49
C VAL A 47 -6.38 -4.73 -2.52
N LEU A 48 -6.04 -3.92 -1.53
CA LEU A 48 -4.69 -3.37 -1.32
C LEU A 48 -4.00 -4.13 -0.18
N CYS A 49 -3.05 -5.00 -0.52
CA CYS A 49 -2.36 -5.86 0.44
C CYS A 49 -0.97 -5.31 0.79
N TYR A 50 -0.81 -4.74 1.99
CA TYR A 50 0.48 -4.30 2.53
C TYR A 50 1.13 -5.43 3.32
N LYS A 51 2.24 -5.99 2.81
CA LYS A 51 3.00 -7.06 3.47
C LYS A 51 4.31 -6.51 4.04
N ARG A 52 4.51 -6.65 5.36
CA ARG A 52 5.79 -6.31 6.02
C ARG A 52 6.91 -7.20 5.49
N VAL A 53 8.01 -6.61 5.08
CA VAL A 53 9.23 -7.30 4.65
C VAL A 53 10.11 -7.49 5.88
N LYS A 54 10.28 -8.73 6.33
CA LYS A 54 11.29 -9.05 7.34
C LYS A 54 12.62 -9.28 6.63
N LYS A 55 13.67 -8.59 7.09
CA LYS A 55 15.05 -8.86 6.68
C LYS A 55 15.56 -10.10 7.41
#